data_AF-A0A6M2DX58-F1
#
_entry.id   AF-A0A6M2DX58-F1
#
_cell.length_a   1.000
_cell.length_b   1.000
_cell.length_c   1.000
_cell.angle_alpha   90.00
_cell.angle_beta   90.00
_cell.angle_gamma   90.00
#
_symmetry.space_group_name_H-M   'P 1'
#
loop_
_entity.id
_entity.type
_entity.pdbx_description
1 polymer ?
#
loop_
_entity_poly.entity_id
_entity_poly.type
_entity_poly.pdbx_seq_one_letter_code
_entity_poly.pdbx_strand_id
1 'polypeptide(L)'
;MRIMLSVYYFKILKYSAIFLSTTSASLLLFETYRTRKKLNSLLRTNVLECERKRADYIFINDPNLKEHLIEIYGEGDEFSQEPGLKKNGFEMPSFTKWWKNIKNNYALRLMHLAHTGTKFDRIRAIRLLSNMTYLQDWDYRYLAQQCDALTAVGLARSQICDFRWFLDPPFRHRTLEPRRLIHELRLLLIALGPHPCMQSFLNKMFHDFHEFGDS
;
A
#
# COMPACT_ATOMS: atom_id res chain seq x y z
N MET A 1 -7.20 -40.29 58.78
CA MET A 1 -7.37 -38.82 58.96
C MET A 1 -6.21 -37.97 58.42
N ARG A 2 -4.94 -38.41 58.44
CA ARG A 2 -3.77 -37.64 57.96
C ARG A 2 -3.74 -37.36 56.44
N ILE A 3 -4.27 -38.26 55.61
CA ILE A 3 -4.28 -38.10 54.14
C ILE A 3 -5.27 -37.01 53.68
N MET A 4 -6.45 -36.93 54.33
CA MET A 4 -7.44 -35.90 54.02
C MET A 4 -6.96 -34.49 54.41
N LEU A 5 -6.18 -34.36 55.49
CA LEU A 5 -5.53 -33.09 55.86
C LEU A 5 -4.49 -32.64 54.81
N SER A 6 -3.71 -33.58 54.25
CA SER A 6 -2.72 -33.27 53.20
C SER A 6 -3.38 -32.77 51.91
N VAL A 7 -4.48 -33.40 51.49
CA VAL A 7 -5.24 -32.97 50.30
C VAL A 7 -5.88 -31.59 50.53
N TYR A 8 -6.38 -31.32 51.73
CA TYR A 8 -6.94 -30.01 52.08
C TYR A 8 -5.88 -28.90 52.09
N TYR A 9 -4.69 -29.16 52.64
CA TYR A 9 -3.58 -28.22 52.64
C TYR A 9 -3.06 -27.93 51.21
N PHE A 10 -3.01 -28.95 50.36
CA PHE A 10 -2.64 -28.80 48.95
C PHE A 10 -3.66 -27.96 48.15
N LYS A 11 -4.95 -28.06 48.48
CA LYS A 11 -5.98 -27.18 47.91
C LYS A 11 -5.78 -25.73 48.34
N ILE A 12 -5.55 -25.47 49.63
CA ILE A 12 -5.31 -24.11 50.14
C ILE A 12 -4.08 -23.47 49.50
N LEU A 13 -2.97 -24.23 49.40
CA LEU A 13 -1.75 -23.76 48.73
C LEU A 13 -2.02 -23.34 47.28
N LYS A 14 -2.78 -24.13 46.51
CA LYS A 14 -3.13 -23.79 45.13
C LYS A 14 -3.96 -22.51 45.03
N TYR A 15 -4.96 -22.32 45.89
CA TYR A 15 -5.79 -21.11 45.85
C TYR A 15 -5.00 -19.85 46.24
N SER A 16 -4.08 -19.95 47.22
CA SER A 16 -3.22 -18.82 47.61
C SER A 16 -2.27 -18.40 46.49
N ALA A 17 -1.71 -19.36 45.75
CA ALA A 17 -0.82 -19.08 44.62
C ALA A 17 -1.54 -18.36 43.46
N ILE A 18 -2.80 -18.74 43.18
CA ILE A 18 -3.64 -18.06 42.18
C ILE A 18 -3.94 -16.63 42.59
N PHE A 19 -4.23 -16.39 43.87
CA PHE A 19 -4.54 -15.05 44.36
C PHE A 19 -3.33 -14.10 44.31
N LEU A 20 -2.13 -14.62 44.59
CA LEU A 20 -0.90 -13.84 44.51
C LEU A 20 -0.54 -13.48 43.06
N SER A 21 -0.73 -14.40 42.11
CA SER A 21 -0.41 -14.14 40.71
C SER A 21 -1.34 -13.11 40.08
N THR A 22 -2.65 -13.17 40.36
CA THR A 22 -3.63 -12.21 39.84
C THR A 22 -3.41 -10.81 40.40
N THR A 23 -3.08 -10.70 41.69
CA THR A 23 -2.78 -9.41 42.33
C THR A 23 -1.51 -8.78 41.72
N SER A 24 -0.46 -9.58 41.52
CA SER A 24 0.78 -9.11 40.86
C SER A 24 0.53 -8.63 39.42
N ALA A 25 -0.22 -9.39 38.62
CA ALA A 25 -0.56 -9.01 37.26
C ALA A 25 -1.37 -7.71 37.20
N SER A 26 -2.29 -7.51 38.15
CA SER A 26 -3.11 -6.31 38.25
C SER A 26 -2.27 -5.06 38.54
N LEU A 27 -1.26 -5.17 39.41
CA LEU A 27 -0.33 -4.07 39.70
C LEU A 27 0.56 -3.71 38.50
N LEU A 28 1.04 -4.71 37.76
CA LEU A 28 1.85 -4.47 36.56
C LEU A 28 1.04 -3.77 35.45
N LEU A 29 -0.22 -4.17 35.25
CA LEU A 29 -1.12 -3.49 34.32
C LEU A 29 -1.40 -2.05 34.76
N PHE A 30 -1.55 -1.82 36.06
CA PHE A 30 -1.78 -0.48 36.59
C PHE A 30 -0.56 0.44 36.40
N GLU A 31 0.64 -0.05 36.71
CA GLU A 31 1.87 0.75 36.55
C GLU A 31 2.20 1.01 35.08
N THR A 32 2.00 0.05 34.18
CA THR A 32 2.17 0.26 32.73
C THR A 32 1.16 1.25 32.16
N TYR A 33 -0.09 1.24 32.65
CA TYR A 33 -1.07 2.25 32.28
C TYR A 33 -0.67 3.64 32.79
N ARG A 34 -0.17 3.73 34.03
CA ARG A 34 0.26 4.99 34.64
C ARG A 34 1.47 5.60 33.93
N THR A 35 2.47 4.79 33.55
CA THR A 35 3.64 5.25 32.80
C THR A 35 3.25 5.71 31.40
N ARG A 36 2.39 4.96 30.69
CA ARG A 36 1.84 5.37 29.39
C ARG A 36 1.12 6.72 29.45
N LYS A 37 0.29 6.94 30.47
CA LYS A 37 -0.45 8.20 30.62
C LYS A 37 0.49 9.39 30.84
N LYS A 38 1.56 9.22 31.61
CA LYS A 38 2.58 10.26 31.83
C LYS A 38 3.42 10.51 30.57
N LEU A 39 3.81 9.47 29.84
CA LEU A 39 4.56 9.62 28.59
C LEU A 39 3.73 10.38 27.54
N ASN A 40 2.45 10.03 27.39
CA ASN A 40 1.54 10.71 26.47
C ASN A 40 1.30 12.17 26.84
N SER A 41 1.39 12.55 28.12
CA SER A 41 1.27 13.95 28.53
C SER A 41 2.55 14.77 28.32
N LEU A 42 3.71 14.11 28.25
CA LEU A 42 5.02 14.78 28.09
C LEU A 42 5.42 14.91 26.61
N LEU A 43 5.03 13.95 25.77
CA LEU A 43 5.25 14.03 24.33
C LEU A 43 4.22 14.96 23.70
N ARG A 44 4.66 16.12 23.18
CA ARG A 44 3.86 16.93 22.26
C ARG A 44 3.66 16.14 20.97
N THR A 45 2.47 15.60 20.78
CA THR A 45 2.04 14.89 19.55
C THR A 45 2.14 15.73 18.29
N ASN A 46 2.21 17.05 18.44
CA ASN A 46 2.18 18.03 17.34
C ASN A 46 3.49 18.08 16.53
N VAL A 47 4.61 17.60 17.06
CA VAL A 47 5.90 17.60 16.33
C VAL A 47 5.90 16.54 15.23
N LEU A 48 5.15 15.43 15.42
CA LEU A 48 4.94 14.39 14.42
C LEU A 48 3.90 14.80 13.35
N GLU A 49 3.08 15.83 13.61
CA GLU A 49 2.15 16.39 12.62
C GLU A 49 2.86 17.31 11.61
N CYS A 50 3.96 17.97 11.99
CA CYS A 50 4.68 18.90 11.10
C CYS A 50 5.38 18.21 9.92
N GLU A 51 5.79 16.95 10.05
CA GLU A 51 6.36 16.17 8.94
C GLU A 51 5.29 15.53 8.04
N ARG A 52 4.03 15.50 8.46
CA ARG A 52 2.92 14.92 7.69
C ARG A 52 2.37 15.93 6.67
N LYS A 53 3.23 16.47 5.79
CA LYS A 53 2.75 17.01 4.53
C LYS A 53 2.15 15.86 3.73
N ARG A 54 0.81 15.81 3.71
CA ARG A 54 0.03 14.78 3.03
C ARG A 54 0.46 14.70 1.57
N ALA A 55 0.99 13.54 1.16
CA ALA A 55 0.81 13.12 -0.20
C ALA A 55 -0.67 12.77 -0.37
N ASP A 56 -1.32 13.33 -1.39
CA ASP A 56 -2.73 13.12 -1.71
C ASP A 56 -2.93 11.68 -2.24
N TYR A 57 -2.84 10.70 -1.34
CA TYR A 57 -3.26 9.34 -1.63
C TYR A 57 -4.76 9.20 -1.38
N ILE A 58 -5.43 8.44 -2.25
CA ILE A 58 -6.82 8.06 -2.06
C ILE A 58 -6.85 7.00 -0.95
N PHE A 59 -7.24 7.40 0.26
CA PHE A 59 -7.41 6.47 1.38
C PHE A 59 -8.62 5.57 1.12
N ILE A 60 -8.37 4.29 0.80
CA ILE A 60 -9.41 3.27 0.71
C ILE A 60 -9.66 2.73 2.11
N ASN A 61 -10.72 3.22 2.74
CA ASN A 61 -11.10 2.83 4.10
C ASN A 61 -11.92 1.51 4.09
N ASP A 62 -11.35 0.44 3.53
CA ASP A 62 -11.92 -0.91 3.56
C ASP A 62 -11.09 -1.80 4.53
N PRO A 63 -11.66 -2.21 5.68
CA PRO A 63 -10.92 -2.97 6.69
C PRO A 63 -10.40 -4.31 6.17
N ASN A 64 -11.07 -4.92 5.17
CA ASN A 64 -10.65 -6.21 4.62
C ASN A 64 -9.45 -6.08 3.69
N LEU A 65 -9.36 -4.98 2.95
CA LEU A 65 -8.20 -4.66 2.11
C LEU A 65 -6.97 -4.42 2.99
N LYS A 66 -7.18 -3.76 4.12
CA LYS A 66 -6.14 -3.44 5.10
C LYS A 66 -5.46 -4.71 5.64
N GLU A 67 -6.27 -5.66 6.11
CA GLU A 67 -5.77 -6.92 6.66
C GLU A 67 -4.95 -7.72 5.64
N HIS A 68 -5.40 -7.74 4.38
CA HIS A 68 -4.72 -8.48 3.32
C HIS A 68 -3.39 -7.84 2.87
N LEU A 69 -3.28 -6.51 2.92
CA LEU A 69 -2.03 -5.82 2.61
C LEU A 69 -0.95 -6.15 3.63
N ILE A 70 -1.33 -6.27 4.91
CA ILE A 70 -0.44 -6.70 5.99
C ILE A 70 0.00 -8.16 5.78
N GLU A 71 -0.89 -9.03 5.29
CA GLU A 71 -0.57 -10.42 4.98
C GLU A 71 0.42 -10.56 3.79
N ILE A 72 0.26 -9.79 2.71
CA ILE A 72 1.14 -9.88 1.53
C ILE A 72 2.49 -9.23 1.77
N TYR A 73 2.51 -8.01 2.29
CA TYR A 73 3.71 -7.17 2.34
C TYR A 73 4.46 -7.28 3.68
N GLY A 74 3.90 -8.01 4.66
CA GLY A 74 4.42 -8.07 6.02
C GLY A 74 4.12 -6.80 6.80
N GLU A 75 4.35 -6.85 8.11
CA GLU A 75 4.16 -5.74 9.05
C GLU A 75 5.24 -4.66 8.86
N GLY A 76 5.24 -4.02 7.68
CA GLY A 76 6.08 -2.87 7.35
C GLY A 76 5.48 -1.58 7.88
N ASP A 77 6.30 -0.76 8.54
CA ASP A 77 5.96 0.41 9.37
C ASP A 77 5.15 1.54 8.69
N GLU A 78 4.77 1.41 7.42
CA GLU A 78 4.15 2.47 6.63
C GLU A 78 2.62 2.39 6.55
N PHE A 79 2.02 1.26 6.93
CA PHE A 79 0.58 1.00 6.72
C PHE A 79 -0.31 1.19 7.96
N SER A 80 0.29 1.55 9.09
CA SER A 80 -0.40 1.74 10.37
C SER A 80 -0.61 3.22 10.70
N GLN A 81 -1.51 3.89 9.99
CA GLN A 81 -2.11 5.11 10.55
C GLN A 81 -3.53 5.38 10.06
N GLU A 82 -4.50 4.77 10.74
CA GLU A 82 -5.88 5.28 10.83
C GLU A 82 -6.20 5.51 12.32
N PRO A 83 -6.61 6.73 12.73
CA PRO A 83 -7.21 6.95 14.03
C PRO A 83 -8.71 6.61 13.96
N GLY A 84 -9.07 5.47 14.55
CA GLY A 84 -10.39 5.24 15.13
C GLY A 84 -11.53 4.84 14.18
N LEU A 85 -11.96 3.59 14.30
CA LEU A 85 -13.32 3.27 14.75
C LEU A 85 -13.37 1.79 15.17
N LYS A 86 -13.54 1.52 16.46
CA LYS A 86 -13.85 0.18 16.96
C LYS A 86 -15.24 -0.21 16.42
N LYS A 87 -15.30 -1.17 15.50
CA LYS A 87 -16.56 -1.85 15.17
C LYS A 87 -16.58 -3.21 15.86
N ASN A 88 -17.25 -3.25 17.01
CA ASN A 88 -17.72 -4.49 17.61
C ASN A 88 -19.01 -4.87 16.88
N GLY A 89 -18.91 -5.79 15.93
CA GLY A 89 -20.06 -6.34 15.23
C GLY A 89 -19.62 -7.58 14.48
N PHE A 90 -20.05 -8.75 14.95
CA PHE A 90 -19.94 -9.99 14.18
C PHE A 90 -20.98 -9.90 13.05
N GLU A 91 -20.60 -9.24 11.96
CA GLU A 91 -21.36 -9.24 10.71
C GLU A 91 -20.95 -10.48 9.91
N MET A 92 -21.87 -11.44 9.77
CA MET A 92 -21.68 -12.55 8.83
C MET A 92 -21.42 -11.99 7.42
N PRO A 93 -20.31 -12.36 6.75
CA PRO A 93 -20.00 -11.83 5.44
C PRO A 93 -21.04 -12.36 4.45
N SER A 94 -21.82 -11.45 3.87
CA SER A 94 -22.67 -11.77 2.72
C SER A 94 -21.79 -12.45 1.67
N PHE A 95 -22.21 -13.62 1.15
CA PHE A 95 -21.42 -14.41 0.20
C PHE A 95 -20.96 -13.57 -1.01
N THR A 96 -21.73 -12.55 -1.40
CA THR A 96 -21.37 -11.58 -2.42
C THR A 96 -20.13 -10.76 -2.04
N LYS A 97 -20.02 -10.32 -0.78
CA LYS A 97 -18.83 -9.64 -0.22
C LYS A 97 -17.65 -10.60 -0.13
N TRP A 98 -17.87 -11.85 0.26
CA TRP A 98 -16.82 -12.88 0.31
C TRP A 98 -16.24 -13.17 -1.08
N TRP A 99 -17.09 -13.41 -2.09
CA TRP A 99 -16.67 -13.61 -3.48
C TRP A 99 -15.99 -12.36 -4.07
N LYS A 100 -16.44 -11.15 -3.69
CA LYS A 100 -15.81 -9.89 -4.09
C LYS A 100 -14.41 -9.74 -3.48
N ASN A 101 -14.25 -10.05 -2.19
CA ASN A 101 -12.95 -10.03 -1.51
C ASN A 101 -11.98 -11.06 -2.10
N ILE A 102 -12.46 -12.26 -2.45
CA ILE A 102 -11.62 -13.27 -3.10
C ILE A 102 -11.11 -12.80 -4.46
N LYS A 103 -11.95 -12.16 -5.27
CA LYS A 103 -11.59 -11.65 -6.60
C LYS A 103 -10.56 -10.53 -6.51
N ASN A 104 -10.75 -9.59 -5.59
CA ASN A 104 -9.81 -8.49 -5.36
C ASN A 104 -8.47 -9.00 -4.81
N ASN A 105 -8.51 -10.01 -3.94
CA ASN A 105 -7.32 -10.70 -3.43
C ASN A 105 -6.50 -11.32 -4.57
N TYR A 106 -7.15 -11.96 -5.54
CA TYR A 106 -6.45 -12.57 -6.68
C TYR A 106 -5.70 -11.54 -7.54
N ALA A 107 -6.31 -10.39 -7.85
CA ALA A 107 -5.64 -9.32 -8.60
C ALA A 107 -4.42 -8.76 -7.84
N LEU A 108 -4.53 -8.58 -6.52
CA LEU A 108 -3.43 -8.11 -5.68
C LEU A 108 -2.27 -9.11 -5.60
N ARG A 109 -2.58 -10.41 -5.49
CA ARG A 109 -1.56 -11.47 -5.51
C ARG A 109 -0.82 -11.52 -6.84
N LEU A 110 -1.52 -11.35 -7.96
CA LEU A 110 -0.88 -11.26 -9.26
C LEU A 110 -0.03 -10.00 -9.39
N MET A 111 -0.49 -8.86 -8.86
CA MET A 111 0.31 -7.63 -8.85
C MET A 111 1.61 -7.83 -8.05
N HIS A 112 1.50 -8.42 -6.85
CA HIS A 112 2.66 -8.76 -6.03
C HIS A 112 3.60 -9.74 -6.76
N LEU A 113 3.06 -10.74 -7.44
CA LEU A 113 3.85 -11.69 -8.22
C LEU A 113 4.54 -11.02 -9.43
N ALA A 114 3.91 -9.99 -10.02
CA ALA A 114 4.50 -9.19 -11.08
C ALA A 114 5.69 -8.34 -10.57
N HIS A 115 5.70 -7.95 -9.30
CA HIS A 115 6.81 -7.24 -8.67
C HIS A 115 7.93 -8.18 -8.21
N THR A 116 7.60 -9.20 -7.42
CA THR A 116 8.59 -10.02 -6.68
C THR A 116 8.94 -11.33 -7.36
N GLY A 117 8.11 -11.82 -8.29
CA GLY A 117 8.28 -13.12 -8.93
C GLY A 117 9.46 -13.22 -9.90
N THR A 118 9.75 -14.45 -10.36
CA THR A 118 10.76 -14.69 -11.39
C THR A 118 10.32 -14.12 -12.76
N LYS A 119 11.23 -13.96 -13.73
CA LYS A 119 10.89 -13.42 -15.07
C LYS A 119 9.68 -14.12 -15.70
N PHE A 120 9.58 -15.44 -15.56
CA PHE A 120 8.48 -16.22 -16.10
C PHE A 120 7.17 -15.96 -15.36
N ASP A 121 7.22 -15.90 -14.03
CA ASP A 121 6.05 -15.61 -13.19
C ASP A 121 5.53 -14.20 -13.42
N ARG A 122 6.42 -13.22 -13.61
CA ARG A 122 6.04 -11.84 -13.94
C ARG A 122 5.29 -11.75 -15.26
N ILE A 123 5.80 -12.39 -16.31
CA ILE A 123 5.13 -12.41 -17.63
C ILE A 123 3.77 -13.10 -17.54
N ARG A 124 3.69 -14.22 -16.80
CA ARG A 124 2.43 -14.93 -16.57
C ARG A 124 1.43 -14.05 -15.80
N ALA A 125 1.88 -13.38 -14.75
CA ALA A 125 1.06 -12.49 -13.95
C ALA A 125 0.52 -11.32 -14.78
N ILE A 126 1.37 -10.67 -15.58
CA ILE A 126 0.99 -9.58 -16.47
C ILE A 126 -0.07 -10.02 -17.49
N ARG A 127 0.08 -11.21 -18.10
CA ARG A 127 -0.92 -11.76 -19.03
C ARG A 127 -2.26 -12.05 -18.35
N LEU A 128 -2.22 -12.51 -17.09
CA LEU A 128 -3.45 -12.77 -16.34
C LEU A 128 -4.13 -11.46 -15.94
N LEU A 129 -3.36 -10.48 -15.49
CA LEU A 129 -3.84 -9.13 -15.14
C LEU A 129 -4.47 -8.43 -16.35
N SER A 130 -3.83 -8.50 -17.53
CA SER A 130 -4.35 -7.87 -18.75
C SER A 130 -5.73 -8.41 -19.13
N ASN A 131 -5.94 -9.72 -18.95
CA ASN A 131 -7.20 -10.39 -19.27
C ASN A 131 -8.32 -10.17 -18.24
N MET A 132 -8.06 -9.46 -17.13
CA MET A 132 -9.09 -9.19 -16.13
C MET A 132 -9.98 -8.03 -16.57
N THR A 133 -11.27 -8.32 -16.77
CA THR A 133 -12.30 -7.34 -17.17
C THR A 133 -13.40 -7.11 -16.13
N TYR A 134 -13.35 -7.82 -15.01
CA TYR A 134 -14.42 -7.82 -14.00
C TYR A 134 -14.15 -6.91 -12.78
N LEU A 135 -13.02 -6.19 -12.76
CA LEU A 135 -12.66 -5.30 -11.66
C LEU A 135 -13.52 -4.03 -11.70
N GLN A 136 -13.77 -3.43 -10.54
CA GLN A 136 -14.48 -2.16 -10.47
C GLN A 136 -13.51 -0.99 -10.73
N ASP A 137 -14.03 0.17 -11.12
CA ASP A 137 -13.22 1.36 -11.42
C ASP A 137 -12.28 1.77 -10.27
N TRP A 138 -12.73 1.61 -9.03
CA TRP A 138 -11.92 1.90 -7.84
C TRP A 138 -10.81 0.85 -7.62
N ASP A 139 -11.05 -0.42 -7.98
CA ASP A 139 -10.03 -1.47 -7.91
C ASP A 139 -8.90 -1.18 -8.91
N TYR A 140 -9.26 -0.78 -10.13
CA TYR A 140 -8.29 -0.38 -11.15
C TYR A 140 -7.45 0.81 -10.69
N ARG A 141 -8.07 1.86 -10.12
CA ARG A 141 -7.33 3.02 -9.60
C ARG A 141 -6.37 2.64 -8.48
N TYR A 142 -6.80 1.77 -7.57
CA TYR A 142 -5.94 1.28 -6.51
C TYR A 142 -4.73 0.50 -7.05
N LEU A 143 -4.98 -0.43 -7.97
CA LEU A 143 -3.92 -1.22 -8.57
C LEU A 143 -2.99 -0.40 -9.47
N ALA A 144 -3.52 0.62 -10.14
CA ALA A 144 -2.74 1.57 -10.94
C ALA A 144 -1.75 2.36 -10.06
N GLN A 145 -2.14 2.73 -8.84
CA GLN A 145 -1.25 3.37 -7.86
C GLN A 145 -0.13 2.44 -7.38
N GLN A 146 -0.42 1.14 -7.29
CA GLN A 146 0.55 0.11 -6.88
C GLN A 146 1.38 -0.43 -8.07
N CYS A 147 1.12 0.02 -9.30
CA CYS A 147 1.75 -0.52 -10.48
C CYS A 147 3.20 -0.02 -10.60
N ASP A 148 4.15 -0.95 -10.72
CA ASP A 148 5.56 -0.61 -10.97
C ASP A 148 5.77 -0.31 -12.46
N ALA A 149 6.79 0.48 -12.81
CA ALA A 149 7.09 0.90 -14.18
C ALA A 149 7.24 -0.30 -15.13
N LEU A 150 7.92 -1.37 -14.69
CA LEU A 150 8.09 -2.58 -15.50
C LEU A 150 6.77 -3.32 -15.73
N THR A 151 5.93 -3.40 -14.70
CA THR A 151 4.60 -4.02 -14.78
C THR A 151 3.68 -3.18 -15.67
N ALA A 152 3.71 -1.86 -15.55
CA ALA A 152 2.96 -0.92 -16.38
C ALA A 152 3.33 -1.03 -17.86
N VAL A 153 4.64 -1.07 -18.18
CA VAL A 153 5.11 -1.30 -19.56
C VAL A 153 4.67 -2.67 -20.06
N GLY A 154 4.76 -3.71 -19.22
CA GLY A 154 4.30 -5.05 -19.58
C GLY A 154 2.80 -5.11 -19.91
N LEU A 155 1.98 -4.44 -19.09
CA LEU A 155 0.55 -4.29 -19.32
C LEU A 155 0.27 -3.49 -20.59
N ALA A 156 0.96 -2.38 -20.82
CA ALA A 156 0.80 -1.55 -22.01
C ALA A 156 1.18 -2.27 -23.31
N ARG A 157 2.09 -3.25 -23.23
CA ARG A 157 2.50 -4.09 -24.36
C ARG A 157 1.59 -5.31 -24.58
N SER A 158 0.67 -5.58 -23.66
CA SER A 158 -0.29 -6.66 -23.82
C SER A 158 -1.43 -6.23 -24.76
N GLN A 159 -1.92 -7.16 -25.58
CA GLN A 159 -2.88 -6.85 -26.66
C GLN A 159 -4.28 -6.48 -26.15
N ILE A 160 -4.62 -6.92 -24.94
CA ILE A 160 -5.94 -6.78 -24.33
C ILE A 160 -5.70 -6.17 -22.95
N CYS A 161 -5.47 -4.86 -22.87
CA CYS A 161 -5.29 -4.14 -21.60
C CYS A 161 -6.28 -2.99 -21.52
N ASP A 162 -7.00 -2.90 -20.41
CA ASP A 162 -7.88 -1.77 -20.13
C ASP A 162 -7.04 -0.52 -19.77
N PHE A 163 -7.36 0.64 -20.34
CA PHE A 163 -6.67 1.90 -20.04
C PHE A 163 -6.77 2.31 -18.57
N ARG A 164 -7.77 1.79 -17.83
CA ARG A 164 -7.95 2.04 -16.40
C ARG A 164 -6.81 1.52 -15.52
N TRP A 165 -5.95 0.64 -16.06
CA TRP A 165 -4.71 0.22 -15.39
C TRP A 165 -3.68 1.34 -15.25
N PHE A 166 -3.82 2.43 -16.00
CA PHE A 166 -2.89 3.55 -15.99
C PHE A 166 -3.52 4.74 -15.28
N LEU A 167 -2.74 5.36 -14.40
CA LEU A 167 -3.14 6.62 -13.79
C LEU A 167 -3.18 7.71 -14.85
N ASP A 168 -4.22 8.55 -14.78
CA ASP A 168 -4.26 9.76 -15.57
C ASP A 168 -3.06 10.65 -15.22
N PRO A 169 -2.38 11.24 -16.21
CA PRO A 169 -1.23 12.09 -15.95
C PRO A 169 -1.69 13.33 -15.15
N PRO A 170 -0.93 13.73 -14.12
CA PRO A 170 -1.35 14.79 -13.18
C PRO A 170 -1.60 16.16 -13.83
N PHE A 171 -1.08 16.38 -15.05
CA PHE A 171 -1.21 17.63 -15.79
C PHE A 171 -2.06 17.51 -17.05
N ARG A 172 -2.97 16.52 -17.14
CA ARG A 172 -3.82 16.30 -18.33
C ARG A 172 -4.59 17.55 -18.78
N HIS A 173 -4.98 18.40 -17.84
CA HIS A 173 -5.76 19.62 -18.10
C HIS A 173 -4.91 20.87 -18.39
N ARG A 174 -3.58 20.76 -18.28
CA ARG A 174 -2.68 21.86 -18.63
C ARG A 174 -2.45 21.80 -20.12
N THR A 175 -3.16 22.64 -20.87
CA THR A 175 -2.88 22.86 -22.30
C THR A 175 -1.54 23.56 -22.42
N LEU A 176 -0.46 22.77 -22.50
CA LEU A 176 0.81 23.30 -22.98
C LEU A 176 0.68 23.49 -24.49
N GLU A 177 1.10 24.66 -24.97
CA GLU A 177 1.34 24.88 -26.38
C GLU A 177 2.23 23.76 -26.93
N PRO A 178 1.83 23.05 -28.01
CA PRO A 178 2.57 21.92 -28.55
C PRO A 178 4.06 22.25 -28.79
N ARG A 179 4.36 23.49 -29.21
CA ARG A 179 5.74 23.97 -29.41
C ARG A 179 6.55 23.98 -28.12
N ARG A 180 5.96 24.46 -27.02
CA ARG A 180 6.62 24.48 -25.70
C ARG A 180 6.87 23.06 -25.19
N LEU A 181 5.91 22.15 -25.38
CA LEU A 181 6.07 20.74 -25.03
C LEU A 181 7.25 20.08 -25.77
N ILE A 182 7.37 20.32 -27.09
CA ILE A 182 8.44 19.79 -27.93
C ILE A 182 9.80 20.35 -27.48
N HIS A 183 9.86 21.64 -27.12
CA HIS A 183 11.07 22.25 -26.59
C HIS A 183 11.51 21.64 -25.26
N GLU A 184 10.59 21.50 -24.30
CA GLU A 184 10.88 20.87 -23.00
C GLU A 184 11.30 19.41 -23.15
N LEU A 185 10.67 18.66 -24.06
CA LEU A 185 11.06 17.28 -24.38
C LEU A 185 12.49 17.22 -24.92
N ARG A 186 12.87 18.14 -25.82
CA ARG A 186 14.24 18.24 -26.34
C ARG A 186 15.24 18.49 -25.21
N LEU A 187 14.95 19.44 -24.31
CA LEU A 187 15.80 19.75 -23.16
C LEU A 187 15.96 18.54 -22.22
N LEU A 188 14.87 17.82 -21.96
CA LEU A 188 14.89 16.63 -21.11
C LEU A 188 15.71 15.50 -21.75
N LEU A 189 15.60 15.30 -23.06
CA LEU A 189 16.42 14.35 -23.80
C LEU A 189 17.91 14.72 -23.78
N ILE A 190 18.24 16.00 -23.91
CA ILE A 190 19.64 16.48 -23.77
C ILE A 190 20.16 16.22 -22.35
N ALA A 191 19.32 16.46 -21.34
CA ALA A 191 19.67 16.25 -19.93
C ALA A 191 19.84 14.77 -19.54
N LEU A 192 19.17 13.84 -20.24
CA LEU A 192 19.31 12.40 -20.01
C LEU A 192 20.70 11.85 -20.34
N GLY A 193 21.51 12.59 -21.09
CA GLY A 193 22.92 12.32 -21.33
C GLY A 193 23.27 11.98 -22.79
N PRO A 194 24.55 12.14 -23.17
CA PRO A 194 25.00 12.03 -24.56
C PRO A 194 25.19 10.58 -24.99
N HIS A 195 24.11 9.88 -25.34
CA HIS A 195 24.19 8.60 -26.03
C HIS A 195 24.17 8.82 -27.56
N PRO A 196 24.98 8.12 -28.36
CA PRO A 196 25.03 8.30 -29.82
C PRO A 196 23.67 8.09 -30.51
N CYS A 197 22.89 7.09 -30.06
CA CYS A 197 21.52 6.90 -30.55
C CYS A 197 20.60 8.09 -30.26
N MET A 198 20.80 8.75 -29.12
CA MET A 198 20.00 9.88 -28.70
C MET A 198 20.35 11.13 -29.51
N GLN A 199 21.64 11.36 -29.81
CA GLN A 199 22.06 12.44 -30.71
C GLN A 199 21.52 12.25 -32.13
N SER A 200 21.58 11.04 -32.68
CA SER A 200 20.99 10.74 -33.99
C SER A 200 19.48 10.95 -34.02
N PHE A 201 18.78 10.58 -32.93
CA PHE A 201 17.35 10.83 -32.80
C PHE A 201 17.05 12.34 -32.70
N LEU A 202 17.80 13.07 -31.88
CA LEU A 202 17.65 14.51 -31.71
C LEU A 202 17.83 15.25 -33.04
N ASN A 203 18.89 14.92 -33.78
CA ASN A 203 19.17 15.55 -35.07
C ASN A 203 18.12 15.23 -36.13
N LYS A 204 17.54 14.02 -36.10
CA LYS A 204 16.55 13.60 -37.09
C LYS A 204 15.14 14.14 -36.80
N MET A 205 14.73 14.15 -35.54
CA MET A 205 13.35 14.49 -35.14
C MET A 205 13.15 15.99 -34.86
N PHE A 206 14.22 16.71 -34.48
CA PHE A 206 14.13 18.13 -34.14
C PHE A 206 14.75 19.06 -35.19
N HIS A 207 15.03 18.55 -36.40
CA HIS A 207 15.62 19.33 -37.48
C HIS A 207 14.71 20.51 -37.91
N ASP A 208 13.40 20.29 -37.94
CA ASP A 208 12.41 21.30 -38.39
C ASP A 208 12.12 22.38 -37.33
N PHE A 209 12.48 22.15 -36.07
CA PHE A 209 12.24 23.10 -34.97
C PHE A 209 13.40 24.10 -34.78
N HIS A 210 14.46 23.98 -35.60
CA HIS A 210 15.56 24.95 -35.60
C HIS A 210 15.23 26.24 -36.37
N GLU A 211 14.21 26.26 -37.22
CA GLU A 211 13.89 27.40 -38.09
C GLU A 211 12.98 28.47 -37.45
N PHE A 212 12.40 28.21 -36.28
CA PHE A 212 11.43 29.12 -35.63
C PHE A 212 11.94 29.79 -34.36
N GLY A 213 13.27 29.84 -34.18
CA GLY A 213 13.93 30.38 -32.98
C GLY A 213 13.95 31.91 -32.84
N ASP A 214 13.55 32.66 -33.86
CA ASP A 214 13.63 34.13 -33.87
C ASP A 214 12.27 34.76 -34.17
N SER A 215 11.34 34.78 -33.22
CA SER A 215 10.13 35.64 -33.23
C SER A 215 9.58 35.85 -31.83
#